data_AF-A0A087THT2-F1
#
_entry.id   AF-A0A087THT2-F1
#
_cell.length_a   1.000
_cell.length_b   1.000
_cell.length_c   1.000
_cell.angle_alpha   90.00
_cell.angle_beta   90.00
_cell.angle_gamma   90.00
#
_symmetry.space_group_name_H-M   'P 1'
#
loop_
_entity.id
_entity.type
_entity.pdbx_description
1 polymer ?
#
loop_
_entity_poly.entity_id
_entity_poly.type
_entity_poly.pdbx_seq_one_letter_code
_entity_poly.pdbx_strand_id
1 'polypeptide(L)'
;MTAVIVKYASFGFHRTLSTTKQFVRLTKFVKSALHNKLSVAFLMLDVAKAFDRVWRNGLIFKPIKFNFCRGMTFLIKKFITNRTFYVSIVKDFSEKKHIRRAGVPEGSNLGPILCFFYLEDFPKVPITYGSGTRN
;
A
#
# COMPACT_ATOMS: atom_id res chain seq x y z
N MET A 1 -18.22 -21.86 14.07
CA MET A 1 -17.66 -21.65 12.71
C MET A 1 -16.36 -20.87 12.88
N THR A 2 -15.20 -21.51 12.72
CA THR A 2 -13.89 -20.88 12.91
C THR A 2 -13.46 -20.21 11.60
N ALA A 3 -13.37 -18.88 11.60
CA ALA A 3 -12.88 -18.11 10.47
C ALA A 3 -11.35 -17.96 10.57
N VAL A 4 -10.61 -18.48 9.58
CA VAL A 4 -9.15 -18.28 9.49
C VAL A 4 -8.89 -17.11 8.55
N ILE A 5 -8.36 -16.01 9.09
CA ILE A 5 -8.03 -14.81 8.31
C ILE A 5 -6.58 -14.92 7.81
N VAL A 6 -6.38 -14.78 6.50
CA VAL A 6 -5.05 -14.69 5.92
C VAL A 6 -4.41 -13.36 6.33
N LYS A 7 -3.25 -13.44 7.00
CA LYS A 7 -2.46 -12.26 7.34
C LYS A 7 -2.14 -11.46 6.07
N TYR A 8 -2.46 -10.17 6.09
CA TYR A 8 -2.00 -9.23 5.06
C TYR A 8 -0.48 -9.30 4.92
N ALA A 9 0.01 -9.40 3.68
CA ALA A 9 1.42 -9.27 3.39
C ALA A 9 1.60 -8.49 2.09
N SER A 10 2.43 -7.46 2.13
CA SER A 10 2.76 -6.65 0.97
C SER A 10 3.80 -7.35 0.11
N PHE A 11 3.47 -7.56 -1.16
CA PHE A 11 4.37 -8.15 -2.18
C PHE A 11 4.68 -7.15 -3.29
N GLY A 12 4.06 -5.97 -3.26
CA GLY A 12 4.28 -4.89 -4.23
C GLY A 12 5.58 -4.15 -3.97
N PHE A 13 6.26 -3.74 -5.04
CA PHE A 13 7.45 -2.89 -5.00
C PHE A 13 8.62 -3.42 -4.15
N HIS A 14 8.68 -4.73 -3.91
CA HIS A 14 9.74 -5.39 -3.17
C HIS A 14 10.63 -6.21 -4.11
N ARG A 15 11.95 -6.00 -4.07
CA ARG A 15 12.92 -6.59 -5.03
C ARG A 15 12.83 -8.12 -5.14
N THR A 16 12.52 -8.80 -4.04
CA THR A 16 12.50 -10.27 -3.98
C THR A 16 11.11 -10.90 -4.02
N LEU A 17 10.04 -10.10 -4.04
CA LEU A 17 8.65 -10.60 -4.06
C LEU A 17 8.01 -10.31 -5.41
N SER A 18 7.00 -11.11 -5.76
CA SER A 18 6.26 -10.97 -7.01
C SER A 18 4.80 -11.36 -6.84
N THR A 19 3.97 -10.94 -7.79
CA THR A 19 2.56 -11.35 -7.88
C THR A 19 2.42 -12.87 -7.93
N THR A 20 3.33 -13.57 -8.64
CA THR A 20 3.38 -15.03 -8.68
C THR A 20 3.60 -15.64 -7.30
N LYS A 21 4.53 -15.10 -6.50
CA LYS A 21 4.76 -15.60 -5.14
C LYS A 21 3.54 -15.38 -4.24
N GLN A 22 2.86 -14.23 -4.37
CA GLN A 22 1.63 -13.97 -3.64
C GLN A 22 0.49 -14.91 -4.06
N PHE A 23 0.37 -15.20 -5.35
CA PHE A 23 -0.59 -16.15 -5.88
C PHE A 23 -0.34 -17.57 -5.36
N VAL A 24 0.91 -18.05 -5.39
CA VAL A 24 1.28 -19.36 -4.84
C VAL A 24 0.93 -19.45 -3.35
N ARG A 25 1.21 -18.40 -2.57
CA ARG A 25 0.84 -18.33 -1.15
C ARG A 25 -0.68 -18.43 -0.95
N LEU A 26 -1.45 -17.69 -1.75
CA LEU A 26 -2.91 -17.72 -1.70
C LEU A 26 -3.45 -19.12 -2.03
N THR A 27 -2.98 -19.72 -3.11
CA THR A 27 -3.40 -21.07 -3.53
C THR A 27 -3.05 -22.13 -2.49
N LYS A 28 -1.87 -22.04 -1.85
CA LYS A 28 -1.50 -22.94 -0.75
C LYS A 28 -2.46 -22.81 0.44
N PHE A 29 -2.82 -21.57 0.80
CA PHE A 29 -3.78 -21.33 1.87
C PHE A 29 -5.15 -21.95 1.56
N VAL A 30 -5.68 -21.70 0.36
CA VAL A 30 -6.98 -22.25 -0.08
C VAL A 30 -6.97 -23.77 -0.05
N LYS A 31 -5.94 -24.39 -0.63
CA LYS A 31 -5.80 -25.86 -0.63
C LYS A 31 -5.78 -26.44 0.79
N SER A 32 -5.05 -25.80 1.70
CA SER A 32 -4.98 -26.25 3.10
C SER A 32 -6.32 -26.10 3.83
N ALA A 33 -7.04 -24.99 3.63
CA ALA A 33 -8.35 -24.77 4.22
C ALA A 33 -9.38 -25.79 3.72
N LEU A 34 -9.42 -26.03 2.40
CA LEU A 34 -10.31 -27.02 1.80
C LEU A 34 -10.00 -28.45 2.28
N HIS A 35 -8.72 -28.81 2.38
CA HIS A 35 -8.30 -30.10 2.94
C HIS A 35 -8.80 -30.29 4.39
N ASN A 36 -8.81 -29.22 5.17
CA ASN A 36 -9.30 -29.23 6.55
C ASN A 36 -10.83 -29.03 6.65
N LYS A 37 -11.57 -29.16 5.55
CA LYS A 37 -13.02 -28.98 5.46
C LYS A 37 -13.50 -27.61 5.96
N LEU A 38 -12.66 -26.58 5.84
CA LEU A 38 -13.00 -25.20 6.18
C LEU A 38 -13.58 -24.49 4.95
N SER A 39 -14.56 -23.61 5.18
CA SER A 39 -15.05 -22.69 4.16
C SER A 39 -14.08 -21.52 3.98
N VAL A 40 -13.86 -21.11 2.73
CA VAL A 40 -12.98 -19.99 2.38
C VAL A 40 -13.81 -18.86 1.76
N ALA A 41 -13.58 -17.63 2.22
CA ALA A 41 -14.12 -16.42 1.64
C ALA A 41 -12.99 -15.43 1.35
N PHE A 42 -13.13 -14.66 0.27
CA PHE A 42 -12.17 -13.62 -0.10
C PHE A 42 -12.78 -12.23 0.00
N LEU A 43 -12.03 -11.31 0.60
CA LEU A 43 -12.30 -9.87 0.53
C LEU A 43 -11.17 -9.22 -0.27
N MET A 44 -11.46 -8.85 -1.52
CA MET A 44 -10.52 -8.20 -2.42
C MET A 44 -10.86 -6.71 -2.49
N LEU A 45 -9.98 -5.86 -1.96
CA LEU A 45 -10.15 -4.41 -1.94
C LEU A 45 -9.25 -3.77 -2.97
N ASP A 46 -9.82 -2.89 -3.80
CA ASP A 46 -9.07 -2.04 -4.72
C ASP A 46 -9.33 -0.56 -4.40
N VAL A 47 -8.26 0.23 -4.40
CA VAL A 47 -8.32 1.66 -4.06
C VAL A 47 -8.21 2.47 -5.34
N ALA A 48 -9.34 3.00 -5.80
CA ALA A 48 -9.38 3.87 -6.96
C ALA A 48 -8.43 5.07 -6.81
N LYS A 49 -7.54 5.25 -7.80
CA LYS A 49 -6.51 6.31 -7.81
C LYS A 49 -5.65 6.32 -6.54
N ALA A 50 -5.11 5.15 -6.18
CA ALA A 50 -4.34 4.96 -4.94
C ALA A 50 -3.22 6.00 -4.74
N PHE A 51 -2.46 6.33 -5.79
CA PHE A 51 -1.40 7.32 -5.74
C PHE A 51 -1.90 8.74 -5.43
N ASP A 52 -3.10 9.10 -5.89
CA ASP A 52 -3.73 10.41 -5.64
C ASP A 52 -4.37 10.50 -4.25
N ARG A 53 -4.60 9.37 -3.58
CA ARG A 53 -5.29 9.32 -2.28
C ARG A 53 -4.37 9.26 -1.07
N VAL A 54 -3.06 9.17 -1.26
CA VAL A 54 -2.09 9.11 -0.16
C VAL A 54 -2.15 10.37 0.69
N TRP A 55 -2.45 10.23 1.98
CA TRP A 55 -2.54 11.37 2.88
C TRP A 55 -1.16 11.99 3.16
N ARG A 56 -0.91 13.19 2.60
CA ARG A 56 0.40 13.86 2.65
C ARG A 56 0.89 14.13 4.08
N ASN A 57 0.01 14.62 4.97
CA ASN A 57 0.40 14.94 6.34
C ASN A 57 0.78 13.67 7.11
N GLY A 58 0.00 12.59 6.96
CA GLY A 58 0.34 11.28 7.53
C GLY A 58 1.66 10.73 6.97
N LEU A 59 1.90 10.88 5.67
CA LEU A 59 3.14 10.45 5.02
C LEU A 59 4.36 11.26 5.49
N ILE A 60 4.22 12.56 5.79
CA ILE A 60 5.31 13.39 6.36
C ILE A 60 5.53 13.07 7.84
N PHE A 61 4.48 12.73 8.57
CA PHE A 61 4.56 12.37 9.98
C PHE A 61 5.26 11.02 10.20
N LYS A 62 5.07 10.07 9.28
CA LYS A 62 5.68 8.73 9.38
C LYS A 62 7.21 8.75 9.56
N PRO A 63 8.02 9.39 8.70
CA PRO A 63 9.48 9.44 8.86
C PRO A 63 9.90 10.01 10.22
N ILE A 64 9.16 11.00 10.74
CA ILE A 64 9.40 11.57 12.07
C ILE A 64 9.16 10.51 13.14
N LYS A 65 8.05 9.76 13.05
CA LYS A 65 7.73 8.65 13.97
C LYS A 65 8.77 7.52 13.93
N PHE A 66 9.38 7.28 12.77
CA PHE A 66 10.45 6.28 12.58
C PHE A 66 11.87 6.82 12.87
N ASN A 67 12.00 8.03 13.45
CA ASN A 67 13.28 8.68 13.77
C ASN A 67 14.22 8.85 12.57
N PHE A 68 13.68 9.12 11.38
CA PHE A 68 14.50 9.45 10.21
C PHE A 68 15.18 10.82 10.40
N CYS A 69 16.32 11.01 9.73
CA CYS A 69 17.02 12.29 9.80
C CYS A 69 16.15 13.44 9.26
N ARG A 70 16.34 14.64 9.82
CA ARG A 70 15.57 15.83 9.44
C ARG A 70 15.68 16.15 7.94
N GLY A 71 16.86 15.94 7.36
CA GLY A 71 17.11 16.14 5.93
C GLY A 71 16.23 15.24 5.04
N MET A 72 16.13 13.95 5.37
CA MET A 72 15.28 12.99 4.65
C MET A 72 13.80 13.39 4.73
N THR A 73 13.32 13.72 5.92
CA THR A 73 11.93 14.16 6.13
C THR A 73 11.63 15.43 5.33
N PHE A 74 12.57 16.39 5.31
CA PHE A 74 12.45 17.60 4.52
C PHE A 74 12.41 17.32 3.01
N LEU A 75 13.25 16.41 2.52
CA LEU A 75 13.27 16.01 1.12
C LEU A 75 11.95 15.36 0.70
N ILE A 76 11.41 14.44 1.50
CA ILE A 76 10.09 13.82 1.25
C ILE A 76 9.00 14.90 1.26
N LYS A 77 9.00 15.81 2.22
CA LYS A 77 8.05 16.93 2.29
C LYS A 77 8.12 17.78 1.01
N LYS A 78 9.31 18.19 0.58
CA LYS A 78 9.49 18.98 -0.64
C LYS A 78 9.09 18.22 -1.90
N PHE A 79 9.32 16.91 -1.94
CA PHE A 79 8.95 16.06 -3.07
C PHE A 79 7.43 15.98 -3.27
N ILE A 80 6.63 15.97 -2.21
CA ILE A 80 5.17 15.78 -2.30
C ILE A 80 4.35 17.08 -2.21
N THR A 81 4.95 18.19 -1.75
CA THR A 81 4.26 19.48 -1.52
C THR A 81 4.53 20.51 -2.63
N ASN A 82 3.66 21.51 -2.74
CA ASN A 82 3.75 22.63 -3.68
C ASN A 82 4.02 22.24 -5.14
N ARG A 83 3.43 21.11 -5.58
CA ARG A 83 3.59 20.63 -6.96
C ARG A 83 2.67 21.38 -7.91
N THR A 84 3.14 21.58 -9.13
CA THR A 84 2.38 22.14 -10.26
C THR A 84 2.46 21.21 -11.46
N PHE A 85 1.44 21.21 -12.31
CA PHE A 85 1.45 20.51 -13.60
C PHE A 85 0.90 21.43 -14.69
N TYR A 86 1.27 21.13 -15.93
CA TYR A 86 0.71 21.71 -17.14
C TYR A 86 0.64 20.61 -18.20
N VAL A 87 -0.21 20.80 -19.21
CA VAL A 87 -0.36 19.88 -20.35
C VAL A 87 0.21 20.57 -21.58
N SER A 88 0.96 19.83 -22.41
CA SER A 88 1.43 20.30 -23.72
C SER A 88 0.80 19.46 -24.80
N ILE A 89 0.23 20.11 -25.81
CA ILE A 89 -0.29 19.46 -27.02
C ILE A 89 0.38 20.14 -28.21
N VAL A 90 1.25 19.40 -28.92
CA VAL A 90 2.05 19.90 -30.04
C VAL A 90 2.96 21.07 -29.62
N LYS A 91 2.51 22.32 -29.79
CA LYS A 91 3.25 23.55 -29.45
C LYS A 91 2.50 24.43 -28.44
N ASP A 92 1.28 24.05 -28.06
CA ASP A 92 0.48 24.82 -27.11
C ASP A 92 0.58 24.23 -25.71
N PHE A 93 0.67 25.13 -24.73
CA PHE A 93 0.78 24.79 -23.32
C PHE A 93 -0.46 25.28 -22.57
N SER A 94 -0.98 24.44 -21.68
CA SER A 94 -1.99 24.88 -20.73
C SER A 94 -1.38 25.78 -19.66
N GLU A 95 -2.23 26.56 -18.98
CA GLU A 95 -1.84 27.22 -17.74
C GLU A 95 -1.31 26.22 -16.70
N LYS A 96 -0.33 26.67 -15.90
CA LYS A 96 0.18 25.88 -14.76
C LYS A 96 -0.89 25.78 -13.69
N LYS A 97 -1.27 24.56 -13.33
CA LYS A 97 -2.22 24.27 -12.25
C LYS A 97 -1.50 23.70 -11.03
N HIS A 98 -1.89 24.15 -9.84
CA HIS A 98 -1.39 23.57 -8.59
C HIS A 98 -2.06 22.23 -8.28
N ILE A 99 -1.26 21.25 -7.86
CA ILE A 99 -1.75 19.95 -7.37
C ILE A 99 -2.19 20.12 -5.91
N ARG A 100 -3.42 20.59 -5.71
CA ARG A 100 -3.98 20.95 -4.39
C ARG A 100 -4.32 19.74 -3.50
N ARG A 101 -4.53 18.54 -4.06
CA ARG A 101 -5.10 17.37 -3.35
C ARG A 101 -4.05 16.45 -2.74
N ALA A 102 -4.47 15.42 -2.01
CA ALA A 102 -3.63 14.32 -1.52
C ALA A 102 -2.78 13.66 -2.64
N GLY A 103 -1.86 12.78 -2.26
CA GLY A 103 -1.18 11.91 -3.20
C GLY A 103 0.28 12.21 -3.48
N VAL A 104 0.93 11.22 -4.08
CA VAL A 104 2.34 11.21 -4.52
C VAL A 104 2.42 11.31 -6.06
N PRO A 105 3.56 11.67 -6.65
CA PRO A 105 3.70 11.72 -8.11
C PRO A 105 3.71 10.34 -8.75
N GLU A 106 2.71 10.05 -9.57
CA GLU A 106 2.73 8.90 -10.49
C GLU A 106 3.78 9.12 -11.59
N GLY A 107 4.47 8.06 -12.01
CA GLY A 107 5.57 8.13 -12.97
C GLY A 107 6.92 8.56 -12.39
N SER A 108 7.01 8.80 -11.07
CA SER A 108 8.28 9.05 -10.39
C SER A 108 8.85 7.78 -9.75
N ASN A 109 10.18 7.65 -9.70
CA ASN A 109 10.85 6.51 -9.04
C ASN A 109 10.52 6.41 -7.54
N LEU A 110 10.33 7.56 -6.88
CA LEU A 110 10.07 7.62 -5.44
C LEU A 110 8.57 7.44 -5.10
N GLY A 111 7.66 7.67 -6.04
CA GLY A 111 6.21 7.53 -5.84
C GLY A 111 5.79 6.14 -5.34
N PRO A 112 6.18 5.05 -6.02
CA PRO A 112 5.91 3.68 -5.58
C PRO A 112 6.47 3.36 -4.19
N ILE A 113 7.69 3.82 -3.89
CA ILE A 113 8.34 3.60 -2.59
C ILE A 113 7.57 4.30 -1.47
N LEU A 114 7.14 5.55 -1.69
CA LEU A 114 6.34 6.29 -0.72
C LEU A 114 4.94 5.69 -0.53
N CYS A 115 4.32 5.16 -1.59
CA CYS A 115 3.07 4.41 -1.48
C CYS A 115 3.24 3.12 -0.66
N PHE A 116 4.30 2.35 -0.92
CA PHE A 116 4.64 1.16 -0.14
C PHE A 116 4.83 1.52 1.34
N PHE A 117 5.66 2.53 1.60
CA PHE A 117 5.91 3.01 2.95
C PHE A 117 4.64 3.54 3.63
N TYR A 118 3.70 4.13 2.90
CA TYR A 118 2.39 4.52 3.42
C TYR A 118 1.55 3.31 3.86
N LEU A 119 1.56 2.22 3.08
CA LEU A 119 0.78 1.00 3.35
C LEU A 119 1.37 0.08 4.42
N GLU A 120 2.63 0.26 4.84
CA GLU A 120 3.27 -0.61 5.85
C GLU A 120 2.55 -0.64 7.21
N ASP A 121 1.76 0.39 7.53
CA ASP A 121 1.01 0.49 8.79
C ASP A 121 -0.37 -0.18 8.70
N PHE A 122 -0.69 -0.80 7.56
CA PHE A 122 -1.97 -1.48 7.40
C PHE A 122 -2.10 -2.59 8.45
N PRO A 123 -3.26 -2.70 9.14
CA PRO A 123 -3.41 -3.59 10.28
C PRO A 123 -3.02 -5.03 9.94
N LYS A 124 -2.04 -5.55 10.68
CA LYS A 124 -1.58 -6.94 10.58
C LYS A 124 -2.46 -7.76 11.50
N VAL A 125 -3.51 -8.38 10.93
CA VAL A 125 -4.43 -9.23 11.71
C VAL A 125 -3.62 -10.37 12.36
N PRO A 126 -3.69 -10.56 13.70
CA PRO A 126 -3.10 -11.72 14.35
C PRO A 126 -3.81 -12.98 13.87
N ILE A 127 -3.08 -14.07 13.67
CA ILE A 127 -3.68 -15.36 13.33
C ILE A 127 -4.39 -15.86 14.60
N THR A 128 -5.71 -15.70 14.68
CA THR A 128 -6.48 -16.31 15.77
C THR A 128 -6.77 -17.75 15.38
N TYR A 129 -5.97 -18.69 15.90
CA TYR A 129 -6.38 -20.09 15.92
C TYR A 129 -7.48 -20.20 16.96
N GLY A 130 -8.73 -20.40 16.53
CA GLY A 130 -9.79 -20.78 17.46
C GLY A 130 -9.39 -22.10 18.11
N SER A 131 -9.03 -22.06 19.39
CA SER A 131 -8.85 -23.26 20.20
C SER A 131 -10.21 -23.93 20.31
N GLY A 132 -10.42 -24.97 19.51
CA GLY A 132 -11.50 -25.91 19.71
C GLY A 132 -11.22 -26.71 20.97
N THR A 133 -11.65 -26.21 22.13
CA THR A 133 -11.89 -27.07 23.30
C THR A 133 -13.06 -27.97 22.94
N ARG A 134 -12.75 -29.20 22.53
CA ARG A 134 -13.70 -30.32 22.58
C ARG A 134 -13.93 -30.64 24.06
N ASN A 135 -15.10 -30.29 24.56
CA ASN A 135 -15.76 -31.03 25.64
C ASN A 135 -16.95 -31.75 25.01
#